data_AF-A0A7U9T283-F1
#
_entry.id   AF-A0A7U9T283-F1
#
_cell.length_a   1.000
_cell.length_b   1.000
_cell.length_c   1.000
_cell.angle_alpha   90.00
_cell.angle_beta   90.00
_cell.angle_gamma   90.00
#
_symmetry.space_group_name_H-M   'P 1'
#
loop_
_entity.id
_entity.type
_entity.pdbx_description
1 polymer ?
#
loop_
_entity_poly.entity_id
_entity_poly.type
_entity_poly.pdbx_seq_one_letter_code
_entity_poly.pdbx_strand_id
1 'polypeptide(L)' 'MKSIIAREVFAKCPQVKKKLWGGEFWTDGYYVATVSEHGNEQIISKYVKEQGQEKNYKTIYKNVEETKQYSIWDYM' A
#
# COMPACT_ATOMS: atom_id res chain seq x y z
N MET A 1 -2.91 2.51 -14.00
CA MET A 1 -3.25 3.19 -12.73
C MET A 1 -2.00 3.67 -11.97
N LYS A 2 -1.10 2.76 -11.54
CA LYS A 2 0.13 3.10 -10.79
C LYS A 2 0.93 4.27 -11.38
N SER A 3 1.26 4.22 -12.67
CA SER A 3 2.06 5.24 -13.37
C SER A 3 1.38 6.61 -13.42
N ILE A 4 0.07 6.65 -13.64
CA ILE A 4 -0.71 7.90 -13.70
C ILE A 4 -0.68 8.58 -12.33
N ILE A 5 -0.91 7.82 -11.26
CA ILE A 5 -0.84 8.33 -9.88
C ILE A 5 0.57 8.83 -9.57
N ALA A 6 1.61 8.04 -9.86
CA ALA A 6 2.99 8.44 -9.59
C ALA A 6 3.35 9.76 -10.29
N ARG A 7 2.95 9.92 -11.56
CA ARG A 7 3.15 11.16 -12.32
C ARG A 7 2.45 12.35 -11.66
N GLU A 8 1.20 12.19 -11.25
CA GLU A 8 0.42 13.25 -10.62
C GLU A 8 1.00 13.65 -9.25
N VAL A 9 1.44 12.66 -8.45
CA VAL A 9 2.08 12.91 -7.16
C VAL A 9 3.41 13.63 -7.35
N PHE A 10 4.22 13.26 -8.34
CA PHE A 10 5.47 13.96 -8.60
C PHE A 10 5.27 15.38 -9.12
N ALA A 11 4.19 15.65 -9.86
CA ALA A 11 3.85 17.00 -10.30
C ALA A 11 3.46 17.89 -9.11
N LYS A 12 2.67 17.38 -8.17
CA LYS A 12 2.22 18.13 -6.98
C LYS A 12 3.28 18.21 -5.88
N CYS A 13 4.08 17.16 -5.73
CA CYS A 13 5.06 17.01 -4.67
C CYS A 13 6.45 16.60 -5.23
N PRO A 14 7.18 17.51 -5.90
CA PRO A 14 8.48 17.22 -6.50
C PRO A 14 9.54 16.72 -5.51
N GLN A 15 9.41 17.09 -4.23
CA GLN A 15 10.27 16.63 -3.13
C GLN A 15 10.22 15.11 -2.94
N VAL A 16 9.12 14.45 -3.30
CA VAL A 16 8.99 13.00 -3.19
C VAL A 16 9.89 12.30 -4.20
N LYS A 17 9.99 12.82 -5.43
CA LYS A 17 10.90 12.30 -6.46
C LYS A 17 12.37 12.35 -6.04
N LYS A 18 12.76 13.40 -5.29
CA LYS A 18 14.12 13.54 -4.76
C LYS A 18 14.42 12.54 -3.65
N LYS A 19 13.42 12.18 -2.85
CA LYS A 19 13.56 11.23 -1.73
C LYS A 19 13.51 9.77 -2.17
N LEU A 20 12.79 9.46 -3.26
CA LEU A 20 12.58 8.09 -3.75
C LEU A 20 13.50 7.79 -4.94
N TRP A 21 14.77 7.48 -4.68
CA TRP A 21 15.77 6.91 -5.61
C TRP A 21 15.63 7.31 -7.11
N GLY A 22 15.36 8.58 -7.42
CA GLY A 22 15.26 9.07 -8.80
C GLY A 22 13.88 8.93 -9.48
N GLY A 23 12.87 8.38 -8.82
CA GLY A 23 11.49 8.34 -9.33
C GLY A 23 10.75 7.02 -9.19
N GLU A 24 11.33 6.01 -8.55
CA GLU A 24 10.64 4.74 -8.26
C GLU A 24 9.62 4.94 -7.14
N PHE A 25 8.39 5.24 -7.54
CA PHE A 25 7.29 5.55 -6.61
C PHE A 25 6.60 4.29 -6.08
N TRP A 26 6.56 3.23 -6.88
CA TRP A 26 5.90 1.96 -6.55
C TRP A 26 6.89 0.81 -6.68
N THR A 27 6.62 -0.30 -6.01
CA THR A 27 7.27 -1.57 -6.37
C THR A 27 6.69 -2.09 -7.69
N ASP A 28 7.50 -2.86 -8.42
CA ASP A 28 7.12 -3.48 -9.69
C ASP A 28 5.89 -4.41 -9.52
N GLY A 29 5.84 -5.13 -8.40
CA GLY A 29 4.76 -6.09 -8.08
C GLY A 29 3.45 -5.43 -7.63
N TYR A 30 2.33 -6.11 -7.86
CA TYR A 30 1.04 -5.76 -7.28
C TYR A 30 0.29 -7.01 -6.80
N TYR A 31 -0.61 -6.82 -5.83
CA TYR A 31 -1.53 -7.86 -5.36
C TYR A 31 -2.93 -7.57 -5.89
N VAL A 32 -3.63 -8.61 -6.37
CA VAL A 32 -5.02 -8.53 -6.80
C VAL A 32 -5.75 -9.80 -6.35
N ALA A 33 -6.93 -9.62 -5.77
CA ALA A 33 -7.81 -10.70 -5.35
C ALA A 33 -9.26 -10.24 -5.42
N THR A 34 -10.18 -11.20 -5.47
CA THR A 34 -11.62 -10.93 -5.38
C THR A 34 -11.99 -10.51 -3.95
N VAL A 35 -13.04 -9.71 -3.80
CA VAL A 35 -13.52 -9.28 -2.49
C VAL A 35 -14.49 -10.32 -1.93
N SER A 36 -14.22 -10.80 -0.71
CA SER A 36 -15.13 -11.60 0.12
C SER A 36 -15.15 -11.03 1.54
N GLU A 37 -16.26 -11.22 2.26
CA GLU A 37 -16.41 -10.75 3.64
C GLU A 37 -15.35 -11.33 4.60
N HIS A 38 -14.82 -12.50 4.26
CA HIS A 38 -13.81 -13.18 5.06
C HIS A 38 -12.55 -13.35 4.21
N GLY A 39 -11.39 -12.89 4.70
CA GLY A 39 -10.09 -13.46 4.28
C GLY A 39 -9.06 -12.59 3.57
N ASN A 40 -9.22 -11.28 3.42
CA ASN A 40 -8.26 -10.50 2.63
C ASN A 40 -7.09 -9.89 3.44
N GLU A 41 -7.28 -9.57 4.71
CA GLU A 41 -6.27 -8.83 5.48
C GLU A 41 -4.97 -9.63 5.70
N GLN A 42 -5.08 -10.89 6.13
CA GLN A 42 -3.90 -11.73 6.40
C GLN A 42 -3.06 -11.95 5.14
N ILE A 43 -3.72 -12.09 3.98
CA ILE A 43 -3.06 -12.31 2.69
C ILE A 43 -2.38 -11.03 2.21
N ILE A 44 -3.04 -9.88 2.30
CA ILE A 44 -2.45 -8.58 1.98
C ILE A 44 -1.25 -8.28 2.89
N SER A 45 -1.40 -8.55 4.20
CA SER A 45 -0.32 -8.39 5.18
C SER A 45 0.88 -9.26 4.85
N LYS A 46 0.65 -10.52 4.47
CA LYS A 46 1.70 -11.43 4.01
C LYS A 46 2.37 -10.92 2.74
N TYR A 47 1.60 -10.52 1.73
CA TYR A 47 2.14 -9.94 0.49
C TYR A 47 3.05 -8.74 0.80
N VAL A 48 2.61 -7.78 1.61
CA VAL A 48 3.42 -6.60 1.97
C VAL A 48 4.68 -6.98 2.76
N LYS A 49 4.61 -7.95 3.68
CA LYS A 49 5.79 -8.41 4.43
C LYS A 49 6.83 -9.09 3.54
N GLU A 50 6.38 -9.84 2.54
CA GLU A 50 7.25 -10.57 1.61
C GLU A 50 7.82 -9.64 0.52
N GLN A 51 7.19 -8.50 0.24
CA GLN A 51 7.75 -7.47 -0.63
C GLN A 51 9.01 -6.85 0.01
N GLY A 52 10.13 -6.90 -0.70
CA GLY A 52 11.36 -6.22 -0.28
C GLY A 52 12.18 -6.95 0.79
N GLN A 53 12.09 -8.29 0.88
CA GLN A 53 12.95 -9.13 1.73
C GLN A 53 14.42 -9.19 1.23
N GLU A 54 15.01 -8.04 0.89
CA GLU A 54 16.44 -7.83 0.95
C GLU A 54 16.74 -6.76 2.01
N LYS A 55 16.85 -7.23 3.27
CA LYS A 55 17.50 -6.57 4.42
C LYS A 55 16.78 -5.35 5.03
N ASN A 56 16.22 -5.56 6.23
CA ASN A 56 15.83 -4.54 7.23
C ASN A 56 14.49 -3.80 7.04
N TYR A 57 13.37 -4.51 6.90
CA TYR A 57 12.06 -3.89 7.10
C TYR A 57 11.88 -3.47 8.58
N LYS A 58 11.91 -2.15 8.85
CA LYS A 58 11.62 -1.58 10.17
C LYS A 58 10.25 -0.92 10.14
N THR A 59 9.29 -1.50 10.86
CA THR A 59 7.95 -0.91 11.01
C THR A 59 8.09 0.42 11.76
N ILE A 60 7.83 1.54 11.08
CA ILE A 60 7.92 2.90 11.65
C ILE A 60 6.63 3.36 12.32
N TYR A 61 5.48 2.76 11.96
CA TYR A 61 4.18 3.07 12.51
C TYR A 61 3.28 1.85 12.46
N LYS A 62 2.57 1.57 13.56
CA LYS A 62 1.52 0.57 13.61
C LYS A 62 0.39 1.13 14.46
N ASN A 63 -0.71 1.53 13.82
CA ASN A 63 -1.95 1.75 14.55
C ASN A 63 -2.51 0.40 14.97
N VAL A 64 -2.92 0.33 16.23
CA VAL A 64 -3.82 -0.72 16.71
C VAL A 64 -5.23 -0.21 16.47
N GLU A 65 -5.67 -0.23 15.22
CA GLU A 65 -7.08 -0.06 14.90
C GLU A 65 -7.73 -1.44 14.86
N GLU A 66 -8.88 -1.59 15.51
CA GLU A 66 -9.74 -2.77 15.32
C GLU A 66 -10.02 -2.92 13.82
N THR A 67 -9.81 -4.13 13.31
CA THR A 67 -9.98 -4.47 11.90
C THR A 67 -11.46 -4.48 11.54
N LYS A 68 -12.06 -3.30 11.45
CA LYS A 68 -13.44 -3.13 11.00
C LYS A 68 -13.44 -3.00 9.48
N GLN A 69 -13.97 -4.03 8.83
CA GLN A 69 -14.41 -3.91 7.45
C GLN A 69 -15.65 -3.01 7.44
N TYR A 70 -15.49 -1.76 6.98
CA TYR A 70 -16.61 -0.86 6.80
C TYR A 70 -17.52 -1.39 5.69
N SER A 71 -18.75 -1.69 6.06
CA SER A 71 -19.82 -2.05 5.16
C SER A 71 -20.48 -0.78 4.62
N ILE A 72 -21.01 -0.83 3.39
CA ILE A 72 -21.84 0.26 2.85
C ILE A 72 -23.05 0.53 3.77
N TRP A 73 -23.48 -0.49 4.51
CA TRP A 73 -24.55 -0.42 5.50
C TRP A 73 -24.19 0.33 6.79
N ASP A 74 -22.90 0.61 7.05
CA ASP A 74 -22.49 1.38 8.24
C ASP A 74 -22.74 2.89 8.08
N TYR A 75 -23.13 3.32 6.87
CA TYR A 75 -23.37 4.72 6.49
C TYR A 75 -24.81 4.98 5.99
N MET A 76 -25.72 4.01 6.13
CA MET A 76 -27.16 4.14 5.91
C MET A 76 -27.90 4.06 7.23
#